data_AF-N6WY50-F1
#
_entry.id   AF-N6WY50-F1
#
_cell.length_a   1.000
_cell.length_b   1.000
_cell.length_c   1.000
_cell.angle_alpha   90.00
_cell.angle_beta   90.00
_cell.angle_gamma   90.00
#
_symmetry.space_group_name_H-M   'P 1'
#
loop_
_entity.id
_entity.type
_entity.pdbx_description
1 polymer ?
#
loop_
_entity_poly.entity_id
_entity_poly.type
_entity_poly.pdbx_seq_one_letter_code
_entity_poly.pdbx_strand_id
1 'polypeptide(L)'
;DTLAPSVNVTINPNGTVSFVFSEAPVGFEAADVVVTNGSISNLVQDPTDPTRWTADLTPAAGFEGNVTVEVPAGSYTDVAGNAGSGDSDSTAVDTLAPSVNVTIN
;
A
#
# COMPACT_ATOMS: atom_id res chain seq x y z
N ASP A 1 21.75 4.78 16.79
CA ASP A 1 20.32 5.05 16.85
C ASP A 1 19.64 4.01 17.71
N THR A 2 18.62 4.39 18.47
CA THR A 2 17.78 3.45 19.24
C THR A 2 16.30 3.69 19.01
N LEU A 3 15.92 4.64 18.16
CA LEU A 3 14.52 4.91 17.86
C LEU A 3 14.06 3.94 16.77
N ALA A 4 12.90 3.30 16.98
CA ALA A 4 12.31 2.47 15.95
C ALA A 4 11.70 3.35 14.84
N PRO A 5 11.91 3.01 13.56
CA PRO A 5 11.29 3.76 12.47
C PRO A 5 9.79 3.48 12.40
N SER A 6 8.98 4.46 11.99
CA SER A 6 7.55 4.29 11.70
C SER A 6 7.28 4.47 10.20
N VAL A 7 6.16 3.94 9.72
CA VAL A 7 5.65 4.18 8.38
C VAL A 7 4.26 4.80 8.46
N ASN A 8 3.93 5.67 7.52
CA ASN A 8 2.57 6.08 7.24
C ASN A 8 2.15 5.60 5.84
N VAL A 9 1.05 4.86 5.77
CA VAL A 9 0.46 4.34 4.53
C VAL A 9 -0.67 5.27 4.11
N THR A 10 -0.73 5.62 2.82
CA THR A 10 -1.82 6.43 2.26
C THR A 10 -2.19 5.93 0.88
N ILE A 11 -3.46 5.58 0.68
CA ILE A 11 -4.02 5.31 -0.65
C ILE A 11 -4.46 6.62 -1.27
N ASN A 12 -3.85 6.98 -2.40
CA ASN A 12 -4.10 8.24 -3.09
C ASN A 12 -5.30 8.11 -4.07
N PRO A 13 -6.04 9.20 -4.35
CA PRO A 13 -7.17 9.19 -5.28
C PRO A 13 -6.84 8.78 -6.72
N ASN A 14 -5.57 8.84 -7.13
CA ASN A 14 -5.10 8.44 -8.45
C ASN A 14 -4.74 6.94 -8.56
N GLY A 15 -5.03 6.14 -7.53
CA GLY A 15 -4.78 4.70 -7.54
C GLY A 15 -3.35 4.30 -7.19
N THR A 16 -2.54 5.21 -6.63
CA THR A 16 -1.22 4.86 -6.07
C THR A 16 -1.28 4.75 -4.55
N VAL A 17 -0.32 4.06 -3.96
CA VAL A 17 -0.07 4.03 -2.51
C VAL A 17 1.22 4.78 -2.23
N SER A 18 1.20 5.66 -1.23
CA SER A 18 2.39 6.30 -0.66
C SER A 18 2.76 5.61 0.64
N PHE A 19 4.06 5.36 0.82
CA PHE A 19 4.64 4.93 2.09
C PHE A 19 5.67 5.98 2.51
N VAL A 20 5.45 6.60 3.68
CA VAL A 20 6.34 7.63 4.21
C VAL A 20 6.91 7.16 5.54
N PHE A 21 8.21 6.90 5.58
CA PHE A 21 8.90 6.43 6.76
C PHE A 21 9.46 7.61 7.57
N SER A 22 9.58 7.46 8.89
CA SER A 22 10.25 8.45 9.73
C SER A 22 11.76 8.48 9.52
N GLU A 23 12.33 7.36 9.06
CA GLU A 23 13.74 7.15 8.71
C GLU A 23 13.82 6.16 7.54
N ALA A 24 14.94 6.15 6.82
CA ALA A 24 15.08 5.29 5.65
C ALA A 24 15.02 3.80 6.04
N PRO A 25 14.07 3.02 5.49
CA PRO A 25 13.99 1.59 5.77
C PRO A 25 15.11 0.84 5.04
N VAL A 26 15.52 -0.29 5.61
CA VAL A 26 16.46 -1.24 5.01
C VAL A 26 15.67 -2.43 4.48
N GLY A 27 15.90 -2.75 3.21
CA GLY A 27 15.34 -3.95 2.58
C GLY A 27 13.84 -3.91 2.30
N PHE A 28 13.17 -2.76 2.44
CA PHE A 28 11.74 -2.64 2.17
C PHE A 28 11.41 -3.03 0.72
N GLU A 29 10.55 -4.03 0.56
CA GLU A 29 10.14 -4.58 -0.71
C GLU A 29 8.65 -4.92 -0.74
N ALA A 30 8.14 -5.33 -1.91
CA ALA A 30 6.71 -5.61 -2.06
C ALA A 30 6.20 -6.76 -1.17
N ALA A 31 7.09 -7.66 -0.73
CA ALA A 31 6.75 -8.75 0.19
C ALA A 31 6.44 -8.26 1.61
N ASP A 32 6.86 -7.04 1.96
CA ASP A 32 6.60 -6.40 3.26
C ASP A 32 5.22 -5.72 3.32
N VAL A 33 4.48 -5.71 2.20
CA VAL A 33 3.16 -5.10 2.07
C VAL A 33 2.11 -6.19 1.87
N VAL A 34 1.06 -6.14 2.70
CA VAL A 34 -0.12 -7.01 2.59
C VAL A 34 -1.25 -6.21 1.97
N VAL A 35 -1.88 -6.75 0.93
CA VAL A 35 -3.05 -6.13 0.29
C VAL A 35 -4.24 -7.07 0.37
N THR A 36 -5.33 -6.61 0.97
CA THR A 36 -6.61 -7.34 1.01
C THR A 36 -7.54 -6.79 -0.07
N ASN A 37 -8.15 -7.69 -0.85
CA ASN A 37 -9.03 -7.37 -2.01
C ASN A 37 -8.32 -6.57 -3.12
N GLY A 38 -7.03 -6.81 -3.34
CA GLY A 38 -6.25 -6.15 -4.38
C GLY A 38 -4.79 -6.62 -4.42
N SER A 39 -3.96 -5.87 -5.12
CA SER A 39 -2.50 -6.06 -5.19
C SER A 39 -1.80 -4.73 -5.41
N ILE A 40 -0.51 -4.64 -5.05
CA ILE A 40 0.36 -3.56 -5.48
C ILE A 40 1.33 -4.03 -6.57
N SER A 41 1.77 -3.09 -7.40
CA SER A 41 2.86 -3.27 -8.37
C SER A 41 3.71 -2.01 -8.46
N ASN A 42 4.84 -2.07 -9.18
CA ASN A 42 5.71 -0.91 -9.41
C ASN A 42 6.13 -0.19 -8.11
N LEU A 43 6.44 -0.94 -7.05
CA LEU A 43 6.98 -0.36 -5.82
C LEU A 43 8.35 0.26 -6.13
N VAL A 44 8.45 1.57 -5.93
CA VAL A 44 9.65 2.36 -6.24
C VAL A 44 9.96 3.33 -5.10
N GLN A 45 11.24 3.45 -4.77
CA GLN A 45 11.76 4.47 -3.86
C GLN A 45 11.86 5.81 -4.59
N ASP A 46 11.59 6.92 -3.90
CA ASP A 46 11.90 8.25 -4.40
C ASP A 46 13.42 8.39 -4.57
N PRO A 47 13.92 8.79 -5.75
CA PRO A 47 15.36 8.86 -6.03
C PRO A 47 16.09 9.95 -5.24
N THR A 48 15.36 10.87 -4.61
CA THR A 48 15.88 12.01 -3.86
C THR A 48 15.56 11.95 -2.36
N ASP A 49 14.66 11.07 -1.94
CA ASP A 49 14.27 10.89 -0.55
C ASP A 49 14.09 9.40 -0.21
N PRO A 50 15.06 8.76 0.46
CA PRO A 50 15.00 7.33 0.74
C PRO A 50 13.89 6.94 1.73
N THR A 51 13.24 7.92 2.38
CA THR A 51 12.11 7.72 3.29
C THR A 51 10.76 7.64 2.58
N ARG A 52 10.71 7.86 1.26
CA ARG A 52 9.46 7.91 0.51
C ARG A 52 9.44 6.83 -0.57
N TRP A 53 8.33 6.10 -0.61
CA TRP A 53 8.09 5.05 -1.59
C TRP A 53 6.68 5.16 -2.16
N THR A 54 6.52 4.73 -3.40
CA THR A 54 5.23 4.69 -4.08
C THR A 54 5.01 3.36 -4.78
N ALA A 55 3.78 2.89 -4.84
CA ALA A 55 3.36 1.73 -5.63
C ALA A 55 2.02 1.99 -6.33
N ASP A 56 1.73 1.25 -7.40
CA ASP A 56 0.43 1.26 -8.06
C ASP A 56 -0.50 0.25 -7.38
N LEU A 57 -1.70 0.68 -6.96
CA LEU A 57 -2.74 -0.17 -6.39
C LEU A 57 -3.70 -0.64 -7.47
N THR A 58 -3.88 -1.96 -7.56
CA THR A 58 -4.91 -2.58 -8.41
C THR A 58 -5.90 -3.33 -7.51
N PRO A 59 -7.12 -2.79 -7.31
CA PRO A 59 -8.18 -3.51 -6.61
C PRO A 59 -8.60 -4.78 -7.37
N ALA A 60 -9.17 -5.76 -6.65
CA ALA A 60 -9.69 -6.97 -7.27
C ALA A 60 -10.77 -6.64 -8.32
N ALA A 61 -10.80 -7.39 -9.42
CA ALA A 61 -11.80 -7.21 -10.47
C ALA A 61 -13.17 -7.78 -10.04
N GLY A 62 -14.27 -7.14 -10.44
CA GLY A 62 -15.62 -7.58 -10.09
C GLY A 62 -15.92 -7.51 -8.60
N PHE A 63 -15.29 -6.57 -7.89
CA PHE A 63 -15.39 -6.39 -6.45
C PHE A 63 -15.98 -5.01 -6.13
N GLU A 64 -16.90 -4.98 -5.18
CA GLU A 64 -17.43 -3.77 -4.57
C GLU A 64 -17.20 -3.88 -3.06
N GLY A 65 -16.47 -2.91 -2.47
CA GLY A 65 -16.12 -2.91 -1.05
C GLY A 65 -14.78 -2.24 -0.77
N ASN A 66 -14.20 -2.51 0.39
CA ASN A 66 -12.92 -1.92 0.78
C ASN A 66 -11.72 -2.74 0.29
N VAL A 67 -10.76 -2.06 -0.34
CA VAL A 67 -9.38 -2.53 -0.52
C VAL A 67 -8.54 -1.96 0.61
N THR A 68 -7.67 -2.77 1.20
CA THR A 68 -6.81 -2.38 2.34
C THR A 68 -5.36 -2.67 2.00
N VAL A 69 -4.48 -1.73 2.29
CA VAL A 69 -3.02 -1.87 2.16
C VAL A 69 -2.41 -1.72 3.55
N GLU A 70 -1.62 -2.70 3.96
CA GLU A 70 -1.00 -2.78 5.28
C GLU A 70 0.51 -3.02 5.14
N VAL A 71 1.29 -2.31 5.94
CA VAL A 71 2.68 -2.67 6.27
C VAL A 71 2.66 -3.24 7.69
N PRO A 72 2.85 -4.56 7.88
CA PRO A 72 2.84 -5.16 9.21
C PRO A 72 4.00 -4.64 10.08
N ALA A 73 3.80 -4.55 11.39
CA ALA A 73 4.88 -4.21 12.30
C ALA A 73 6.02 -5.23 12.24
N GLY A 74 7.26 -4.76 12.14
CA GLY A 74 8.47 -5.57 12.08
C GLY A 74 8.76 -6.21 10.71
N SER A 75 8.02 -5.86 9.64
CA SER A 75 8.36 -6.31 8.28
C SER A 75 9.63 -5.67 7.74
N TYR A 76 10.00 -4.48 8.23
CA TYR A 76 11.21 -3.76 7.85
C TYR A 76 12.01 -3.29 9.07
N THR A 77 13.27 -2.90 8.84
CA THR A 77 14.14 -2.33 9.88
C THR A 77 14.78 -1.02 9.42
N ASP A 78 15.40 -0.28 10.34
CA ASP A 78 16.35 0.78 10.00
C ASP A 78 17.79 0.22 9.80
N VAL A 79 18.76 1.11 9.61
CA VAL A 79 20.20 0.78 9.49
C VAL A 79 20.81 0.27 10.81
N ALA A 80 20.24 0.64 11.96
CA ALA A 80 20.68 0.15 13.26
C ALA A 80 20.08 -1.24 13.62
N GLY A 81 19.15 -1.74 12.79
CA GLY A 81 18.45 -3.00 12.98
C GLY A 81 17.23 -2.91 13.89
N ASN A 82 16.74 -1.71 14.21
CA ASN A 82 15.50 -1.55 14.97
C ASN A 82 14.31 -1.92 14.07
N ALA A 83 13.42 -2.78 14.58
CA ALA A 83 12.21 -3.19 13.86
C ALA A 83 11.21 -2.03 13.76
N GLY A 84 10.66 -1.80 12.57
CA GLY A 84 9.73 -0.71 12.33
C GLY A 84 8.31 -0.97 12.83
N SER A 85 7.55 0.09 13.10
CA SER A 85 6.11 -0.04 13.38
C SER A 85 5.30 -0.21 12.10
N GLY A 86 4.13 -0.84 12.20
CA GLY A 86 3.21 -0.98 11.06
C GLY A 86 2.22 0.17 10.95
N ASP A 87 1.58 0.27 9.78
CA ASP A 87 0.43 1.14 9.50
C ASP A 87 -0.42 0.56 8.36
N SER A 88 -1.65 1.02 8.22
CA SER A 88 -2.57 0.56 7.18
C SER A 88 -3.53 1.66 6.74
N ASP A 89 -3.92 1.63 5.47
CA ASP A 89 -4.99 2.48 4.95
C ASP A 89 -5.97 1.67 4.09
N SER A 90 -7.21 2.16 3.96
CA SER A 90 -8.25 1.49 3.19
C SER A 90 -9.13 2.49 2.43
N THR A 91 -9.57 2.08 1.24
CA THR A 91 -10.51 2.88 0.44
C THR A 91 -11.60 1.99 -0.15
N ALA A 92 -12.78 2.57 -0.36
CA ALA A 92 -13.88 1.89 -1.04
C ALA A 92 -13.67 1.92 -2.57
N VAL A 93 -13.95 0.80 -3.22
CA VAL A 93 -13.83 0.62 -4.66
C VAL A 93 -15.08 -0.08 -5.21
N ASP A 94 -15.37 0.18 -6.48
CA ASP A 94 -16.34 -0.57 -7.27
C ASP A 94 -15.70 -0.87 -8.63
N THR A 95 -15.44 -2.15 -8.87
CA THR A 95 -14.90 -2.68 -10.12
C THR A 95 -15.88 -3.65 -10.79
N LEU A 96 -17.16 -3.64 -10.38
CA LEU A 96 -18.20 -4.43 -11.02
C LEU A 96 -18.40 -3.95 -12.47
N ALA A 97 -18.48 -4.92 -13.38
CA ALA A 97 -18.80 -4.60 -14.77
C ALA A 97 -20.23 -4.05 -14.86
N PRO A 98 -20.47 -2.97 -15.63
CA PRO A 98 -21.82 -2.50 -15.89
C PRO A 98 -22.67 -3.62 -16.51
N SER A 99 -23.89 -3.80 -16.02
CA SER A 99 -24.87 -4.69 -16.63
C SER A 99 -25.98 -3.88 -17.30
N VAL A 100 -26.40 -4.30 -18.49
CA VAL A 100 -27.56 -3.75 -19.19
C VAL A 100 -28.54 -4.88 -19.41
N ASN A 101 -29.69 -4.82 -18.74
CA ASN A 101 -30.79 -5.75 -18.97
C ASN A 101 -31.79 -5.10 -19.93
N VAL A 102 -31.92 -5.65 -21.15
CA VAL A 102 -32.97 -5.24 -22.10
C VAL A 102 -34.13 -6.24 -22.03
N THR A 103 -35.28 -5.78 -21.55
CA THR A 103 -36.53 -6.53 -21.62
C THR A 103 -37.32 -6.06 -22.84
N ILE A 104 -37.61 -6.96 -23.78
CA ILE A 104 -38.55 -6.70 -24.88
C ILE A 104 -39.89 -7.30 -24.45
N ASN A 105 -40.93 -6.45 -24.41
CA ASN A 105 -42.32 -6.85 -24.14
C ASN A 105 -43.07 -7.15 -25.43
#